data_AF-A0A2U7PCS7-F1
#
_entry.id   AF-A0A2U7PCS7-F1
#
_cell.length_a   1.000
_cell.length_b   1.000
_cell.length_c   1.000
_cell.angle_alpha   90.00
_cell.angle_beta   90.00
_cell.angle_gamma   90.00
#
_symmetry.space_group_name_H-M   'P 1'
#
loop_
_entity.id
_entity.type
_entity.pdbx_description
1 polymer ?
#
loop_
_entity_poly.entity_id
_entity_poly.type
_entity_poly.pdbx_seq_one_letter_code
_entity_poly.pdbx_strand_id
1 'polypeptide(L)' 'MFYTKKTKDGFFLSSDETVGEFGPFQGVFCKGKSEGKFFTEIDLEKYNSYKFALGFTKTRVFILEDSGQLKILSSKK' A
#
# COMPACT_ATOMS: atom_id res chain seq x y z
N MET A 1 -9.45 -10.04 -2.69
CA MET A 1 -8.88 -9.25 -3.81
C MET A 1 -8.60 -7.83 -3.33
N PHE A 2 -7.47 -7.22 -3.71
CA PHE A 2 -7.12 -5.84 -3.32
C PHE A 2 -7.68 -4.79 -4.27
N TYR A 3 -7.97 -3.59 -3.77
CA TYR A 3 -8.44 -2.46 -4.56
C TYR A 3 -7.69 -1.18 -4.19
N THR A 4 -7.59 -0.31 -5.17
CA THR A 4 -7.03 1.03 -5.00
C THR A 4 -8.09 2.05 -5.40
N LYS A 5 -8.18 3.13 -4.63
CA LYS A 5 -9.01 4.28 -4.93
C LYS A 5 -8.21 5.56 -4.84
N LYS A 6 -8.21 6.35 -5.90
CA LYS A 6 -7.58 7.67 -5.94
C LYS A 6 -8.60 8.75 -5.57
N THR A 7 -8.20 9.67 -4.71
CA THR A 7 -8.97 10.86 -4.31
C THR A 7 -8.10 12.11 -4.45
N LYS A 8 -8.68 13.30 -4.19
CA LYS A 8 -7.91 14.55 -4.12
C LYS A 8 -6.86 14.54 -3.00
N ASP A 9 -7.11 13.77 -1.93
CA ASP A 9 -6.28 13.75 -0.72
C ASP A 9 -5.20 12.65 -0.78
N GLY A 10 -5.27 11.74 -1.76
CA GLY A 10 -4.30 10.68 -1.98
C GLY A 10 -4.94 9.36 -2.41
N PHE A 11 -4.22 8.27 -2.18
CA PHE A 11 -4.62 6.91 -2.55
C PHE A 11 -5.08 6.12 -1.33
N PHE A 12 -6.12 5.33 -1.50
CA PHE A 12 -6.63 4.42 -0.49
C PHE A 12 -6.54 2.98 -0.99
N LEU A 13 -6.27 2.06 -0.06
CA LEU A 13 -6.22 0.63 -0.29
C LEU A 13 -7.37 -0.06 0.45
N SER A 14 -7.93 -1.10 -0.14
CA SER A 14 -8.85 -2.01 0.53
C SER A 14 -8.68 -3.42 0.01
N SER A 15 -9.31 -4.39 0.67
CA SER A 15 -9.45 -5.74 0.18
C SER A 15 -10.88 -6.26 0.41
N ASP A 16 -11.25 -7.35 -0.24
CA ASP A 16 -12.54 -8.02 0.04
C ASP A 16 -12.70 -8.45 1.51
N GLU A 17 -11.59 -8.70 2.21
CA GLU A 17 -11.56 -9.18 3.60
C GLU A 17 -11.57 -8.02 4.63
N THR A 18 -11.54 -6.75 4.17
CA THR A 18 -11.44 -5.58 5.05
C THR A 18 -12.75 -4.82 5.17
N VAL A 19 -13.08 -4.38 6.38
CA VAL A 19 -14.11 -3.35 6.58
C VAL A 19 -13.44 -1.97 6.49
N GLY A 20 -13.58 -1.32 5.34
CA GLY A 20 -13.14 0.06 5.12
C GLY A 20 -11.97 0.23 4.13
N GLU A 21 -11.48 1.46 4.06
CA GLU A 21 -10.39 1.89 3.19
C GLU A 21 -9.22 2.41 4.03
N PHE A 22 -8.00 1.99 3.74
CA PHE A 22 -6.77 2.41 4.41
C PHE A 22 -6.06 3.50 3.60
N GLY A 23 -5.70 4.60 4.23
CA GLY A 23 -5.08 5.76 3.59
C GLY A 23 -5.43 7.05 4.33
N PRO A 24 -5.20 8.23 3.72
CA PRO A 24 -4.63 8.43 2.38
C PRO A 24 -3.11 8.22 2.33
N PHE A 25 -2.64 7.61 1.25
CA PHE A 25 -1.24 7.43 0.90
C PHE A 25 -0.82 8.37 -0.23
N GLN A 26 0.47 8.70 -0.30
CA GLN A 26 1.05 9.51 -1.38
C GLN A 26 1.30 8.71 -2.65
N GLY A 27 1.49 7.40 -2.50
CA GLY A 27 1.56 6.43 -3.57
C GLY A 27 1.20 5.04 -3.06
N VAL A 28 0.87 4.14 -3.98
CA VAL A 28 0.45 2.77 -3.68
C VAL A 28 0.94 1.80 -4.74
N PHE A 29 1.19 0.55 -4.34
CA PHE A 29 1.41 -0.57 -5.24
C PHE A 29 0.36 -1.63 -4.98
N CYS A 30 -0.47 -1.92 -5.98
CA CYS A 30 -1.59 -2.85 -5.86
C CYS A 30 -1.79 -3.56 -7.21
N LYS A 31 -1.98 -4.88 -7.18
CA LYS A 31 -2.21 -5.70 -8.38
C LYS A 31 -1.15 -5.49 -9.48
N GLY A 32 0.13 -5.39 -9.10
CA GLY A 32 1.25 -5.20 -10.02
C GLY A 32 1.34 -3.80 -10.64
N LYS A 33 0.53 -2.84 -10.17
CA LYS A 33 0.53 -1.45 -10.64
C LYS A 33 0.98 -0.51 -9.54
N SER A 34 1.89 0.38 -9.88
CA SER A 34 2.37 1.48 -9.04
C SER A 34 1.66 2.78 -9.42
N GLU A 35 1.01 3.44 -8.45
CA GLU A 35 0.37 4.74 -8.64
C GLU A 35 0.83 5.77 -7.60
N GLY A 36 0.96 7.03 -8.00
CA GLY A 36 1.32 8.13 -7.09
C GLY A 36 2.82 8.39 -6.97
N LYS A 37 3.24 8.99 -5.86
CA LYS A 37 4.62 9.46 -5.66
C LYS A 37 5.42 8.47 -4.83
N PHE A 38 6.49 7.95 -5.41
CA PHE A 38 7.41 6.99 -4.80
C PHE A 38 8.69 7.68 -4.37
N PHE A 39 9.15 7.39 -3.15
CA PHE A 39 10.28 8.09 -2.53
C PHE A 39 11.36 7.16 -2.00
N THR A 40 11.25 5.86 -2.26
CA THR A 40 12.03 4.84 -1.54
C THR A 40 12.60 3.79 -2.49
N GLU A 41 13.85 3.37 -2.22
CA GLU A 41 14.57 2.24 -2.83
C GLU A 41 13.97 0.88 -2.39
N ILE A 42 12.66 0.77 -2.34
CA ILE A 42 12.02 -0.47 -1.91
C ILE A 42 12.02 -1.42 -3.08
N ASP A 43 12.68 -2.55 -2.85
CA ASP A 43 12.63 -3.70 -3.72
C ASP A 43 11.22 -4.29 -3.70
N LEU A 44 10.39 -3.83 -4.65
CA LEU A 44 9.01 -4.27 -4.83
C LEU A 44 8.92 -5.75 -5.22
N GLU A 45 9.99 -6.37 -5.73
CA GLU A 45 10.00 -7.80 -6.07
C GLU A 45 9.86 -8.69 -4.83
N LYS A 46 10.27 -8.20 -3.65
CA LYS A 46 10.09 -8.90 -2.37
C LYS A 46 8.64 -8.95 -1.89
N TYR A 47 7.77 -8.11 -2.46
CA TYR A 47 6.38 -7.97 -2.05
C TYR A 47 5.45 -8.36 -3.19
N ASN A 48 5.29 -9.67 -3.40
CA ASN A 48 4.47 -10.17 -4.49
C ASN A 48 3.02 -9.66 -4.37
N SER A 49 2.60 -8.86 -5.35
CA SER A 49 1.34 -8.08 -5.34
C SER A 49 0.06 -8.87 -5.14
N TYR A 50 0.11 -10.19 -5.37
CA TYR A 50 -1.03 -11.08 -5.13
C TYR A 50 -1.26 -11.39 -3.64
N LYS A 51 -0.23 -11.24 -2.80
CA LYS A 51 -0.31 -11.53 -1.36
C LYS A 51 -0.54 -10.27 -0.51
N PHE A 52 -0.21 -9.09 -1.06
CA PHE A 52 -0.23 -7.83 -0.32
C PHE A 52 -0.50 -6.62 -1.23
N ALA A 53 -1.06 -5.55 -0.65
CA ALA A 53 -1.04 -4.22 -1.24
C ALA A 53 -0.17 -3.27 -0.40
N LEU A 54 0.51 -2.31 -1.04
CA LEU A 54 1.45 -1.40 -0.38
C LEU A 54 0.97 0.05 -0.46
N GLY A 55 0.97 0.73 0.67
CA GLY A 55 0.73 2.17 0.79
C GLY A 55 1.99 2.90 1.23
N PHE A 56 2.27 4.05 0.62
CA PHE A 56 3.51 4.79 0.85
C PHE A 56 3.22 6.20 1.35
N THR A 57 3.99 6.63 2.34
CA THR A 57 4.15 8.03 2.69
C THR A 57 5.60 8.45 2.44
N LYS A 58 5.92 9.72 2.66
CA LYS A 58 7.30 10.22 2.56
C LYS A 58 8.32 9.42 3.37
N THR A 59 7.92 8.79 4.48
CA THR A 59 8.85 8.21 5.46
C THR A 59 8.56 6.76 5.83
N ARG A 60 7.42 6.20 5.42
CA ARG A 60 6.96 4.89 5.86
C ARG A 60 6.29 4.12 4.74
N VAL A 61 6.36 2.80 4.84
CA VAL A 61 5.63 1.88 3.99
C VAL A 61 4.68 1.06 4.82
N PHE A 62 3.47 0.96 4.32
CA PHE A 62 2.34 0.26 4.91
C PHE A 62 2.03 -0.92 4.00
N ILE A 63 1.81 -2.08 4.60
CA ILE A 63 1.45 -3.31 3.90
C ILE A 63 0.05 -3.67 4.38
N LEU A 64 -0.90 -3.72 3.45
CA LEU A 64 -2.20 -4.33 3.69
C LEU A 64 -2.09 -5.81 3.36
N GLU A 65 -2.24 -6.65 4.39
CA GLU A 65 -2.25 -8.10 4.26
C GLU A 65 -3.60 -8.61 3.78
N ASP A 66 -3.61 -9.84 3.24
CA ASP A 66 -4.85 -10.54 2.84
C ASP A 66 -5.85 -10.66 4.01
N SER A 67 -5.37 -10.70 5.26
CA SER A 67 -6.19 -10.70 6.48
C SER A 67 -6.86 -9.35 6.78
N GLY A 68 -6.56 -8.33 5.98
CA GLY A 68 -6.99 -6.96 6.19
C GLY A 68 -6.22 -6.19 7.27
N GLN A 69 -5.17 -6.79 7.83
CA GLN A 69 -4.30 -6.10 8.76
C GLN A 69 -3.33 -5.18 8.03
N LEU A 70 -3.15 -3.98 8.57
CA LEU A 70 -2.16 -3.02 8.09
C LEU A 70 -0.88 -3.15 8.93
N LYS A 71 0.22 -3.58 8.30
CA LYS A 71 1.56 -3.59 8.91
C LYS A 71 2.37 -2.40 8.45
N ILE A 72 3.20 -1.85 9.33
CA ILE A 72 4.09 -0.73 9.02
C ILE A 72 5.51 -1.25 9.01
N LEU A 73 6.20 -1.11 7.88
CA LEU A 73 7.64 -1.30 7.80
C LEU A 73 8.31 0.06 7.97
N SER A 74 8.93 0.27 9.13
CA SER A 74 9.91 1.35 9.30
C SER A 74 11.28 0.82 8.88
N SER A 75 11.98 1.56 8.02
CA SER A 75 13.43 1.38 7.93
C SER A 75 14.01 1.80 9.28
N LYS A 76 14.41 0.83 10.12
CA LYS A 76 15.22 1.14 11.30
C LYS A 76 16.54 1.69 10.77
N LYS A 77 16.84 2.93 11.16
CA LYS A 77 18.16 3.53 11.00
C LYS A 77 19.21 2.70 11.72
#